data_AF-A0A7K8XCV1-F1
#
_entry.id   AF-A0A7K8XCV1-F1
#
_cell.length_a   1.000
_cell.length_b   1.000
_cell.length_c   1.000
_cell.angle_alpha   90.00
_cell.angle_beta   90.00
_cell.angle_gamma   90.00
#
_symmetry.space_group_name_H-M   'P 1'
#
loop_
_entity.id
_entity.type
_entity.pdbx_description
1 polymer ?
#
loop_
_entity_poly.entity_id
_entity_poly.type
_entity_poly.pdbx_seq_one_letter_code
_entity_poly.pdbx_strand_id
1 'polypeptide(L)'
;LYQRLVAGCVLIKQPEGILDRFTWCELCAVLQENVDALILDLNRANEKIRHLEYVYKNTSDTVKELQRRQEDAFSKMAEQMKSQESCWQKQKKYLEQQYLGLLEEFHARVQEYQETAENNKEKIYVLEKRREKLALENFSVKNTLTQVQKEHSSLLAACALLAGALYPLYGRSRAVSSQRHLLQDQVNVYELVNERIRTLVHALTGVEEDNQNEAQLKKRKFKGLIHVFRRDVIAVLAANRLKKFAQSSRSLFSWVDDCKGGMRILVCIGESKGKCNLSSRLLQFCFTGHREEQIRCVEAFRWFTSSNLLAAVISSVTELQDVVNNTDPKPLLSGHLLVSAARNSFSKLMGNLNVIMETVPSDSSRSTTYLERDSLVQSLAHGLHKINTQALEAGL
;
A
#
# COMPACT_ATOMS: atom_id res chain seq x y z
N LEU A 1 29.20 132.44 6.35
CA LEU A 1 29.12 133.22 7.60
C LEU A 1 30.26 134.24 7.75
N TYR A 2 31.52 133.91 7.44
CA TYR A 2 32.64 134.88 7.46
C TYR A 2 32.54 135.97 6.37
N GLN A 3 31.95 135.68 5.19
CA GLN A 3 31.68 136.66 4.13
C GLN A 3 30.40 137.50 4.33
N ARG A 4 29.54 137.16 5.31
CA ARG A 4 28.39 137.99 5.73
C ARG A 4 28.74 138.97 6.86
N LEU A 5 29.91 138.82 7.47
CA LEU A 5 30.47 139.74 8.47
C LEU A 5 31.29 140.89 7.82
N VAL A 6 31.74 140.72 6.57
CA VAL A 6 32.56 141.73 5.85
C VAL A 6 31.73 142.66 4.95
N ALA A 7 30.49 142.28 4.59
CA ALA A 7 29.61 143.06 3.71
C ALA A 7 28.42 143.73 4.43
N GLY A 8 28.38 143.69 5.77
CA GLY A 8 27.17 143.95 6.56
C GLY A 8 27.20 145.15 7.52
N CYS A 9 28.25 145.97 7.56
CA CYS A 9 28.28 147.22 8.36
C CYS A 9 29.02 148.36 7.63
N VAL A 10 28.63 148.62 6.38
CA VAL A 10 28.69 149.96 5.78
C VAL A 10 27.34 150.60 6.07
N LEU A 11 27.33 151.86 6.54
CA LEU A 11 26.16 152.67 6.97
C LEU A 11 25.69 152.46 8.42
N ILE A 12 26.57 152.70 9.39
CA ILE A 12 26.16 153.62 10.46
C ILE A 12 26.72 154.96 10.04
N LYS A 13 25.81 155.85 9.61
CA LYS A 13 26.08 157.28 9.39
C LYS A 13 26.96 157.79 10.54
N GLN A 14 27.91 158.68 10.25
CA GLN A 14 28.43 159.58 11.28
C GLN A 14 27.24 160.07 12.11
N PRO A 15 27.24 159.92 13.44
CA PRO A 15 26.44 160.83 14.23
C PRO A 15 27.14 162.18 14.07
N GLU A 16 26.68 162.97 13.10
CA GLU A 16 26.74 164.42 13.15
C GLU A 16 26.45 164.81 14.61
N GLY A 17 27.34 165.58 15.22
CA GLY A 17 27.41 165.77 16.66
C GLY A 17 26.05 165.99 17.33
N ILE A 18 25.56 164.96 18.02
CA ILE A 18 24.38 165.03 18.91
C ILE A 18 24.80 164.79 20.38
N LEU A 19 26.09 164.54 20.64
CA LEU A 19 26.67 164.50 22.00
C LEU A 19 26.73 165.88 22.69
N ASP A 20 26.28 166.95 22.04
CA ASP A 20 26.27 168.34 22.54
C ASP A 20 24.86 168.87 22.86
N ARG A 21 23.83 167.99 22.84
CA ARG A 21 22.43 168.33 23.20
C ARG A 21 21.77 167.38 24.19
N PHE A 22 22.50 166.36 24.64
CA PHE A 22 22.09 165.58 25.79
C PHE A 22 22.71 166.18 27.04
N THR A 23 21.89 166.57 27.98
CA THR A 23 22.36 166.78 29.35
C THR A 23 22.98 165.47 29.85
N TRP A 24 24.02 165.55 30.67
CA TRP A 24 24.65 164.35 31.29
C TRP A 24 23.60 163.40 31.90
N CYS A 25 22.49 163.95 32.41
CA CYS A 25 21.33 163.21 32.91
C CYS A 25 20.63 162.33 31.86
N GLU A 26 20.43 162.81 30.63
CA GLU A 26 19.74 162.06 29.57
C GLU A 26 20.62 160.93 29.02
N LEU A 27 21.93 161.16 28.93
CA LEU A 27 22.89 160.13 28.52
C LEU A 27 23.04 159.04 29.58
N CYS A 28 23.01 159.41 30.87
CA CYS A 28 22.90 158.47 31.98
C CYS A 28 21.57 157.69 31.93
N ALA A 29 20.44 158.31 31.61
CA ALA A 29 19.15 157.62 31.50
C ALA A 29 19.12 156.58 30.37
N VAL A 30 19.62 156.93 29.18
CA VAL A 30 19.72 155.98 28.05
C VAL A 30 20.72 154.86 28.34
N LEU A 31 21.85 155.15 28.98
CA LEU A 31 22.77 154.11 29.44
C LEU A 31 22.11 153.19 30.47
N GLN A 32 21.34 153.75 31.41
CA GLN A 32 20.64 153.00 32.44
C GLN A 32 19.55 152.10 31.85
N GLU A 33 18.72 152.61 30.94
CA GLU A 33 17.71 151.82 30.22
C GLU A 33 18.34 150.70 29.38
N ASN A 34 19.47 150.96 28.71
CA ASN A 34 20.19 149.92 27.96
C ASN A 34 20.80 148.88 28.90
N VAL A 35 21.34 149.29 30.05
CA VAL A 35 21.85 148.40 31.09
C VAL A 35 20.71 147.55 31.67
N ASP A 36 19.56 148.14 31.97
CA ASP A 36 18.38 147.43 32.48
C ASP A 36 17.80 146.46 31.45
N ALA A 37 17.75 146.85 30.17
CA ALA A 37 17.34 145.97 29.07
C ALA A 37 18.31 144.79 28.90
N LEU A 38 19.62 145.04 28.97
CA LEU A 38 20.64 143.98 28.93
C LEU A 38 20.57 143.06 30.15
N ILE A 39 20.31 143.60 31.34
CA ILE A 39 20.09 142.79 32.56
C ILE A 39 18.84 141.92 32.39
N LEU A 40 17.76 142.46 31.83
CA LEU A 40 16.51 141.74 31.61
C LEU A 40 16.67 140.64 30.54
N ASP A 41 17.38 140.93 29.45
CA ASP A 41 17.72 139.96 28.41
C ASP A 41 18.69 138.89 28.91
N LEU A 42 19.68 139.25 29.74
CA LEU A 42 20.59 138.32 30.40
C LEU A 42 19.83 137.40 31.35
N ASN A 43 18.92 137.95 32.16
CA ASN A 43 18.06 137.16 33.04
C ASN A 43 17.14 136.23 32.25
N ARG A 44 16.55 136.69 31.14
CA ARG A 44 15.74 135.87 30.23
C ARG A 44 16.57 134.77 29.57
N ALA A 45 17.81 135.05 29.18
CA ALA A 45 18.72 134.07 28.62
C ALA A 45 19.14 133.03 29.66
N ASN A 46 19.43 133.45 30.90
CA ASN A 46 19.74 132.56 32.02
C ASN A 46 18.56 131.64 32.35
N GLU A 47 17.32 132.14 32.35
CA GLU A 47 16.14 131.28 32.55
C GLU A 47 15.93 130.28 31.41
N LYS A 48 16.20 130.69 30.16
CA LYS A 48 16.20 129.75 29.02
C LYS A 48 17.28 128.68 29.16
N ILE A 49 18.49 129.04 29.62
CA ILE A 49 19.57 128.09 29.88
C ILE A 49 19.15 127.11 30.98
N ARG A 50 18.62 127.60 32.11
CA ARG A 50 18.11 126.74 33.20
C ARG A 50 17.02 125.77 32.73
N HIS A 51 16.09 126.24 31.90
CA HIS A 51 15.06 125.38 31.31
C HIS A 51 15.66 124.35 30.35
N LEU A 52 16.60 124.73 29.49
CA LEU A 52 17.28 123.80 28.58
C LEU A 52 18.13 122.77 29.33
N GLU A 53 18.81 123.15 30.40
CA GLU A 53 19.53 122.24 31.29
C GLU A 53 18.57 121.26 31.96
N TYR A 54 17.42 121.73 32.42
CA TYR A 54 16.36 120.88 32.97
C TYR A 54 15.83 119.90 31.93
N VAL A 55 15.49 120.37 30.72
CA VAL A 55 15.00 119.51 29.63
C VAL A 55 16.08 118.53 29.18
N TYR A 56 17.34 118.95 29.08
CA TYR A 56 18.47 118.09 28.73
C TYR A 56 18.67 117.00 29.79
N LYS A 57 18.61 117.36 31.08
CA LYS A 57 18.70 116.39 32.17
C LYS A 57 17.54 115.39 32.14
N ASN A 58 16.30 115.87 32.02
CA ASN A 58 15.12 115.02 31.95
C ASN A 58 15.15 114.09 30.72
N THR A 59 15.50 114.62 29.55
CA THR A 59 15.65 113.81 28.33
C THR A 59 16.78 112.78 28.48
N SER A 60 17.93 113.16 29.03
CA SER A 60 19.03 112.21 29.34
C SER A 60 18.59 111.10 30.29
N ASP A 61 17.85 111.43 31.35
CA ASP A 61 17.35 110.45 32.33
C ASP A 61 16.32 109.51 31.68
N THR A 62 15.41 110.02 30.83
CA THR A 62 14.46 109.18 30.08
C THR A 62 15.15 108.24 29.08
N VAL A 63 16.22 108.70 28.41
CA VAL A 63 17.00 107.87 27.47
C VAL A 63 17.72 106.76 28.23
N LYS A 64 18.33 107.05 29.39
CA LYS A 64 18.98 106.04 30.24
C LYS A 64 17.99 104.99 30.72
N GLU A 65 16.80 105.41 31.17
CA GLU A 65 15.75 104.48 31.60
C GLU A 65 15.25 103.60 30.44
N LEU A 66 15.05 104.19 29.25
CA LEU A 66 14.66 103.43 28.07
C LEU A 66 15.73 102.43 27.63
N GLN A 67 17.00 102.83 27.63
CA GLN A 67 18.14 101.96 27.35
C GLN A 67 18.18 100.80 28.35
N ARG A 68 18.07 101.09 29.65
CA ARG A 68 18.04 100.07 30.70
C ARG A 68 16.88 99.09 30.51
N ARG A 69 15.67 99.59 30.21
CA ARG A 69 14.51 98.74 29.92
C ARG A 69 14.73 97.86 28.69
N GLN A 70 15.36 98.40 27.65
CA GLN A 70 15.68 97.66 26.43
C GLN A 70 16.72 96.55 26.71
N GLU A 71 17.78 96.85 27.44
CA GLU A 71 18.80 95.89 27.87
C GLU A 71 18.19 94.79 28.76
N ASP A 72 17.33 95.15 29.71
CA ASP A 72 16.60 94.21 30.57
C ASP A 72 15.65 93.32 29.74
N ALA A 73 14.95 93.91 28.76
CA ALA A 73 14.05 93.17 27.87
C ALA A 73 14.82 92.19 26.98
N PHE A 74 15.95 92.60 26.39
CA PHE A 74 16.80 91.71 25.61
C PHE A 74 17.45 90.62 26.45
N SER A 75 17.89 90.94 27.67
CA SER A 75 18.44 89.94 28.59
C SER A 75 17.41 88.88 28.94
N LYS A 76 16.18 89.30 29.29
CA LYS A 76 15.05 88.37 29.55
C LYS A 76 14.71 87.53 28.32
N MET A 77 14.67 88.14 27.13
CA MET A 77 14.40 87.43 25.88
C MET A 77 15.50 86.40 25.56
N ALA A 78 16.76 86.73 25.78
CA ALA A 78 17.89 85.83 25.57
C ALA A 78 17.86 84.63 26.54
N GLU A 79 17.51 84.85 27.81
CA GLU A 79 17.30 83.78 28.80
C GLU A 79 16.14 82.87 28.41
N GLN A 80 15.00 83.43 27.98
CA GLN A 80 13.86 82.66 27.49
C GLN A 80 14.25 81.83 26.27
N MET A 81 14.93 82.41 25.28
CA MET A 81 15.38 81.70 24.08
C MET A 81 16.34 80.55 24.43
N LYS A 82 17.30 80.76 25.34
CA LYS A 82 18.19 79.68 25.84
C LYS A 82 17.42 78.58 26.54
N SER A 83 16.44 78.93 27.39
CA SER A 83 15.61 77.94 28.09
C SER A 83 14.78 77.10 27.09
N GLN A 84 14.22 77.74 26.07
CA GLN A 84 13.45 77.10 25.01
C GLN A 84 14.32 76.18 24.15
N GLU A 85 15.50 76.64 23.73
CA GLU A 85 16.48 75.82 23.00
C GLU A 85 16.88 74.59 23.83
N SER A 86 17.16 74.78 25.12
CA SER A 86 17.50 73.66 26.01
C SER A 86 16.34 72.65 26.16
N CYS A 87 15.09 73.13 26.17
CA CYS A 87 13.89 72.28 26.21
C CYS A 87 13.76 71.46 24.93
N TRP A 88 13.90 72.09 23.75
CA TRP A 88 13.86 71.42 22.46
C TRP A 88 15.01 70.43 22.28
N GLN A 89 16.23 70.77 22.72
CA GLN A 89 17.36 69.83 22.69
C GLN A 89 17.12 68.60 23.56
N LYS A 90 16.52 68.76 24.74
CA LYS A 90 16.14 67.62 25.60
C LYS A 90 15.07 66.75 24.94
N GLN A 91 14.04 67.35 24.35
CA GLN A 91 12.99 66.62 23.65
C GLN A 91 13.52 65.88 22.43
N LYS A 92 14.40 66.53 21.64
CA LYS A 92 15.07 65.91 20.50
C LYS A 92 15.87 64.67 20.92
N LYS A 93 16.72 64.80 21.95
CA LYS A 93 17.50 63.67 22.47
C LYS A 93 16.62 62.54 22.98
N TYR A 94 15.53 62.85 23.67
CA TYR A 94 14.57 61.86 24.14
C TYR A 94 13.92 61.09 22.98
N LEU A 95 13.45 61.80 21.95
CA LEU A 95 12.86 61.17 20.77
C LEU A 95 13.88 60.33 20.01
N GLU A 96 15.10 60.84 19.82
CA GLU A 96 16.20 60.09 19.17
C GLU A 96 16.51 58.78 19.93
N GLN A 97 16.54 58.80 21.26
CA GLN A 97 16.72 57.60 22.08
C GLN A 97 15.56 56.62 21.94
N GLN A 98 14.31 57.10 21.93
CA GLN A 98 13.14 56.26 21.71
C GLN A 98 13.15 55.62 20.32
N TYR A 99 13.51 56.37 19.28
CA TYR A 99 13.62 55.84 17.92
C TYR A 99 14.74 54.80 17.79
N LEU A 100 15.89 55.02 18.43
CA LEU A 100 16.97 54.04 18.45
C LEU A 100 16.55 52.75 19.15
N GLY A 101 15.90 52.84 20.32
CA GLY A 101 15.38 51.66 21.02
C GLY A 101 14.35 50.88 20.18
N LEU A 102 13.40 51.59 19.55
CA LEU A 102 12.42 50.96 18.67
C LEU A 102 13.08 50.29 17.45
N LEU A 103 14.13 50.92 16.91
CA LEU A 103 14.87 50.38 15.76
C LEU A 103 15.66 49.12 16.15
N GLU A 104 16.26 49.09 17.34
CA GLU A 104 16.92 47.89 17.88
C GLU A 104 15.93 46.74 18.10
N GLU A 105 14.78 47.01 18.71
CA GLU A 105 13.70 46.02 18.89
C GLU A 105 13.20 45.47 17.55
N PHE A 106 13.04 46.36 16.55
CA PHE A 106 12.64 45.96 15.20
C PHE A 106 13.70 45.05 14.55
N HIS A 107 14.98 45.41 14.65
CA HIS A 107 16.06 44.56 14.12
C HIS A 107 16.14 43.20 14.82
N ALA A 108 15.99 43.16 16.15
CA ALA A 108 15.95 41.89 16.89
C ALA A 108 14.79 40.99 16.42
N ARG A 109 13.60 41.56 16.22
CA ARG A 109 12.44 40.81 15.74
C ARG A 109 12.60 40.33 14.30
N VAL A 110 13.18 41.15 13.42
CA VAL A 110 13.49 40.76 12.04
C VAL A 110 14.50 39.61 12.02
N GLN A 111 15.52 39.65 12.88
CA GLN A 111 16.51 38.59 13.00
C GLN A 111 15.90 37.27 13.49
N GLU A 112 15.01 37.31 14.50
CA GLU A 112 14.28 36.15 14.99
C GLU A 112 13.41 35.51 13.90
N TYR A 113 12.67 36.33 13.13
CA TYR A 113 11.89 35.84 12.00
C TYR A 113 12.76 35.23 10.90
N GLN A 114 13.93 35.82 10.62
CA GLN A 114 14.86 35.29 9.64
C GLN A 114 15.42 33.93 10.07
N GLU A 115 15.84 33.78 11.32
CA GLU A 115 16.32 32.51 11.88
C GLU A 115 15.22 31.44 11.84
N THR A 116 14.00 31.82 12.23
CA THR A 116 12.83 30.92 12.19
C THR A 116 12.50 30.50 10.77
N ALA A 117 12.62 31.40 9.79
CA ALA A 117 12.38 31.11 8.38
C ALA A 117 13.43 30.14 7.81
N GLU A 118 14.72 30.34 8.09
CA GLU A 118 15.77 29.42 7.66
C GLU A 118 15.62 28.04 8.33
N ASN A 119 15.34 27.97 9.64
CA ASN A 119 15.05 26.71 10.33
C ASN A 119 13.84 25.97 9.72
N ASN A 120 12.78 26.70 9.38
CA ASN A 120 11.61 26.11 8.74
C ASN A 120 11.92 25.62 7.31
N LYS A 121 12.75 26.33 6.55
CA LYS A 121 13.22 25.92 5.23
C LYS A 121 14.04 24.63 5.29
N GLU A 122 14.93 24.49 6.27
CA GLU A 122 15.67 23.25 6.52
C GLU A 122 14.73 22.08 6.87
N LYS A 123 13.75 22.30 7.75
CA LYS A 123 12.74 21.29 8.08
C LYS A 123 11.93 20.86 6.86
N ILE A 124 11.52 21.80 6.00
CA ILE A 124 10.81 21.50 4.75
C ILE A 124 11.68 20.64 3.85
N TYR A 125 12.96 20.97 3.67
CA TYR A 125 13.88 20.16 2.86
C TYR A 125 14.02 18.72 3.37
N VAL A 126 14.11 18.52 4.70
CA VAL A 126 14.14 17.19 5.31
C VAL A 126 12.82 16.43 5.07
N LEU A 127 11.69 17.11 5.20
CA LEU A 127 10.37 16.53 4.95
C LEU A 127 10.17 16.16 3.48
N GLU A 128 10.66 16.97 2.54
CA GLU A 128 10.63 16.68 1.11
C GLU A 128 11.44 15.43 0.78
N LYS A 129 12.68 15.32 1.28
CA LYS A 129 13.47 14.09 1.13
C LYS A 129 12.78 12.86 1.69
N ARG A 130 12.14 13.00 2.87
CA ARG A 130 11.40 11.90 3.48
C ARG A 130 10.17 11.52 2.63
N ARG A 131 9.48 12.51 2.06
CA ARG A 131 8.35 12.29 1.16
C ARG A 131 8.77 11.57 -0.11
N GLU A 132 9.89 11.96 -0.73
CA GLU A 132 10.45 11.26 -1.90
C GLU A 132 10.80 9.82 -1.57
N LYS A 133 11.47 9.57 -0.43
CA LYS A 133 11.78 8.22 0.04
C LYS A 133 10.51 7.39 0.25
N LEU A 134 9.50 7.95 0.93
CA LEU A 134 8.22 7.28 1.14
C LEU A 134 7.47 7.00 -0.17
N ALA A 135 7.57 7.89 -1.16
CA ALA A 135 6.98 7.67 -2.49
C ALA A 135 7.65 6.49 -3.21
N LEU A 136 8.98 6.38 -3.14
CA LEU A 136 9.73 5.25 -3.69
C LEU A 136 9.37 3.94 -2.98
N GLU A 137 9.28 3.95 -1.65
CA GLU A 137 8.84 2.79 -0.85
C GLU A 137 7.39 2.40 -1.17
N ASN A 138 6.49 3.37 -1.35
CA ASN A 138 5.11 3.09 -1.72
C ASN A 138 5.02 2.45 -3.12
N PHE A 139 5.81 2.96 -4.08
CA PHE A 139 5.90 2.38 -5.41
C PHE A 139 6.44 0.95 -5.38
N SER A 140 7.49 0.68 -4.60
CA SER A 140 8.05 -0.67 -4.47
C SER A 140 7.04 -1.63 -3.82
N VAL A 141 6.36 -1.23 -2.75
CA VAL A 141 5.31 -2.02 -2.08
C VAL A 141 4.13 -2.28 -3.00
N LYS A 142 3.71 -1.28 -3.79
CA LYS A 142 2.63 -1.46 -4.77
C LYS A 142 3.02 -2.50 -5.81
N ASN A 143 4.24 -2.43 -6.35
CA ASN A 143 4.72 -3.40 -7.34
C ASN A 143 4.79 -4.82 -6.76
N THR A 144 5.34 -4.99 -5.55
CA THR A 144 5.39 -6.31 -4.90
C THR A 144 4.00 -6.85 -4.61
N LEU A 145 3.05 -6.01 -4.18
CA LEU A 145 1.67 -6.41 -3.98
C LEU A 145 1.01 -6.89 -5.28
N THR A 146 1.17 -6.15 -6.39
CA THR A 146 0.61 -6.57 -7.68
C THR A 146 1.21 -7.88 -8.18
N GLN A 147 2.51 -8.10 -7.91
CA GLN A 147 3.18 -9.34 -8.25
C GLN A 147 2.66 -10.52 -7.42
N VAL A 148 2.53 -10.37 -6.09
CA VAL A 148 1.98 -11.41 -5.20
C VAL A 148 0.53 -11.72 -5.56
N GLN A 149 -0.27 -10.72 -5.92
CA GLN A 149 -1.65 -10.93 -6.35
C GLN A 149 -1.72 -11.77 -7.64
N LYS A 150 -0.85 -11.50 -8.61
CA LYS A 150 -0.72 -12.30 -9.83
C LYS A 150 -0.32 -13.74 -9.49
N GLU A 151 0.70 -13.93 -8.67
CA GLU A 151 1.16 -15.24 -8.19
C GLU A 151 0.04 -16.03 -7.52
N HIS A 152 -0.68 -15.43 -6.57
CA HIS A 152 -1.80 -16.06 -5.87
C HIS A 152 -2.93 -16.46 -6.83
N SER A 153 -3.29 -15.58 -7.76
CA SER A 153 -4.31 -15.90 -8.78
C SER A 153 -3.87 -17.05 -9.69
N SER A 154 -2.56 -17.20 -9.97
CA SER A 154 -2.02 -18.29 -10.81
C SER A 154 -2.07 -19.61 -10.08
N LEU A 155 -1.64 -19.59 -8.81
CA LEU A 155 -1.68 -20.76 -7.95
C LEU A 155 -3.12 -21.24 -7.75
N LEU A 156 -4.06 -20.34 -7.49
CA LEU A 156 -5.47 -20.68 -7.34
C LEU A 156 -6.05 -21.32 -8.61
N ALA A 157 -5.76 -20.74 -9.78
CA ALA A 157 -6.21 -21.28 -11.06
C ALA A 157 -5.57 -22.65 -11.36
N ALA A 158 -4.28 -22.85 -11.06
CA ALA A 158 -3.64 -24.14 -11.17
C ALA A 158 -4.26 -25.19 -10.23
N CYS A 159 -4.53 -24.82 -8.97
CA CYS A 159 -5.22 -25.68 -8.01
C CYS A 159 -6.63 -26.05 -8.51
N ALA A 160 -7.37 -25.11 -9.09
CA ALA A 160 -8.69 -25.37 -9.67
C ALA A 160 -8.62 -26.36 -10.84
N LEU A 161 -7.65 -26.19 -11.74
CA LEU A 161 -7.42 -27.12 -12.87
C LEU A 161 -7.04 -28.52 -12.39
N LEU A 162 -6.15 -28.63 -11.40
CA LEU A 162 -5.73 -29.91 -10.82
C LEU A 162 -6.87 -30.60 -10.06
N ALA A 163 -7.65 -29.86 -9.27
CA ALA A 163 -8.83 -30.39 -8.59
C ALA A 163 -9.88 -30.90 -9.61
N GLY A 164 -10.10 -30.15 -10.69
CA GLY A 164 -10.97 -30.54 -11.79
C GLY A 164 -10.52 -31.83 -12.51
N ALA A 165 -9.22 -32.11 -12.55
CA ALA A 165 -8.69 -33.36 -13.09
C ALA A 165 -8.71 -34.52 -12.08
N LEU A 166 -8.38 -34.25 -10.82
CA LEU A 166 -8.27 -35.25 -9.75
C LEU A 166 -9.63 -35.83 -9.36
N TYR A 167 -10.67 -35.00 -9.27
CA TYR A 167 -11.98 -35.46 -8.81
C TYR A 167 -12.60 -36.54 -9.72
N PRO A 168 -12.64 -36.38 -11.06
CA PRO A 168 -13.08 -37.44 -11.97
C PRO A 168 -12.17 -38.67 -12.01
N LEU A 169 -10.87 -38.52 -11.72
CA LEU A 169 -9.93 -39.65 -11.62
C LEU A 169 -10.18 -40.45 -10.35
N TYR A 170 -10.36 -39.78 -9.21
CA TYR A 170 -10.71 -40.42 -7.95
C TYR A 170 -12.03 -41.19 -8.04
N GLY A 171 -13.05 -40.59 -8.65
CA GLY A 171 -14.33 -41.28 -8.91
C GLY A 171 -14.16 -42.55 -9.75
N ARG A 172 -13.35 -42.50 -10.82
CA ARG A 172 -13.01 -43.68 -11.63
C ARG A 172 -12.26 -44.74 -10.84
N SER A 173 -11.24 -44.34 -10.08
CA SER A 173 -10.45 -45.26 -9.24
C SER A 173 -11.31 -45.97 -8.20
N ARG A 174 -12.22 -45.23 -7.54
CA ARG A 174 -13.18 -45.79 -6.60
C ARG A 174 -14.09 -46.82 -7.28
N ALA A 175 -14.63 -46.50 -8.46
CA ALA A 175 -15.47 -47.42 -9.21
C ALA A 175 -14.72 -48.72 -9.59
N VAL A 176 -13.48 -48.61 -10.07
CA VAL A 176 -12.62 -49.76 -10.41
C VAL A 176 -12.30 -50.59 -9.16
N SER A 177 -12.02 -49.95 -8.03
CA SER A 177 -11.79 -50.65 -6.76
C SER A 177 -13.02 -51.46 -6.32
N SER A 178 -14.21 -50.86 -6.42
CA SER A 178 -15.47 -51.57 -6.15
C SER A 178 -15.69 -52.75 -7.10
N GLN A 179 -15.41 -52.58 -8.40
CA GLN A 179 -15.48 -53.67 -9.38
C GLN A 179 -14.50 -54.81 -9.05
N ARG A 180 -13.26 -54.48 -8.66
CA ARG A 180 -12.25 -55.46 -8.26
C ARG A 180 -12.71 -56.27 -7.05
N HIS A 181 -13.28 -55.61 -6.04
CA HIS A 181 -13.80 -56.30 -4.84
C HIS A 181 -14.90 -57.30 -5.20
N LEU A 182 -15.84 -56.91 -6.06
CA LEU A 182 -16.92 -57.79 -6.49
C LEU A 182 -16.39 -58.99 -7.31
N LEU A 183 -15.44 -58.76 -8.21
CA LEU A 183 -14.80 -59.85 -8.96
C LEU A 183 -14.04 -60.79 -8.03
N GLN A 184 -13.34 -60.26 -7.03
CA GLN A 184 -12.64 -61.07 -6.03
C GLN A 184 -13.63 -61.96 -5.26
N ASP A 185 -14.79 -61.42 -4.85
CA ASP A 185 -15.81 -62.20 -4.16
C ASP A 185 -16.36 -63.33 -5.06
N GLN A 186 -16.57 -63.06 -6.35
CA GLN A 186 -17.00 -64.08 -7.31
C GLN A 186 -15.96 -65.19 -7.51
N VAL A 187 -14.68 -64.82 -7.62
CA VAL A 187 -13.58 -65.79 -7.73
C VAL A 187 -13.52 -66.67 -6.48
N ASN A 188 -13.61 -66.07 -5.29
CA ASN A 188 -13.60 -66.80 -4.02
C ASN A 188 -14.78 -67.79 -3.94
N VAL A 189 -15.98 -67.38 -4.36
CA VAL A 189 -17.16 -68.27 -4.40
C VAL A 189 -16.96 -69.41 -5.41
N TYR A 190 -16.41 -69.11 -6.58
CA TYR A 190 -16.11 -70.13 -7.59
C TYR A 190 -15.07 -71.12 -7.08
N GLU A 191 -13.96 -70.67 -6.49
CA GLU A 191 -12.94 -71.52 -5.88
C GLU A 191 -13.53 -72.44 -4.80
N LEU A 192 -14.38 -71.92 -3.92
CA LEU A 192 -15.08 -72.71 -2.89
C LEU A 192 -16.00 -73.77 -3.51
N VAL A 193 -16.75 -73.43 -4.55
CA VAL A 193 -17.61 -74.39 -5.26
C VAL A 193 -16.75 -75.47 -5.92
N ASN A 194 -15.63 -75.08 -6.54
CA ASN A 194 -14.72 -75.98 -7.22
C ASN A 194 -14.03 -76.94 -6.24
N GLU A 195 -13.68 -76.47 -5.05
CA GLU A 195 -13.23 -77.31 -3.93
C GLU A 195 -14.31 -78.31 -3.52
N ARG A 196 -15.56 -77.87 -3.32
CA ARG A 196 -16.67 -78.77 -2.98
C ARG A 196 -16.94 -79.81 -4.06
N ILE A 197 -16.84 -79.44 -5.34
CA ILE A 197 -16.95 -80.38 -6.46
C ILE A 197 -15.81 -81.39 -6.40
N ARG A 198 -14.56 -80.95 -6.19
CA ARG A 198 -13.42 -81.86 -5.99
C ARG A 198 -13.67 -82.82 -4.83
N THR A 199 -14.11 -82.33 -3.67
CA THR A 199 -14.45 -83.18 -2.51
C THR A 199 -15.57 -84.17 -2.84
N LEU A 200 -16.61 -83.73 -3.55
CA LEU A 200 -17.72 -84.60 -3.97
C LEU A 200 -17.25 -85.67 -4.97
N VAL A 201 -16.42 -85.31 -5.94
CA VAL A 201 -15.80 -86.25 -6.89
C VAL A 201 -14.95 -87.26 -6.12
N HIS A 202 -14.10 -86.84 -5.19
CA HIS A 202 -13.33 -87.78 -4.36
C HIS A 202 -14.23 -88.71 -3.51
N ALA A 203 -15.37 -88.21 -3.02
CA ALA A 203 -16.34 -89.04 -2.30
C ALA A 203 -17.13 -90.02 -3.20
N LEU A 204 -17.40 -89.64 -4.46
CA LEU A 204 -18.17 -90.44 -5.43
C LEU A 204 -17.31 -91.43 -6.21
N THR A 205 -16.05 -91.09 -6.47
CA THR A 205 -15.00 -91.95 -7.05
C THR A 205 -14.34 -92.78 -5.95
N GLY A 206 -15.14 -93.19 -4.96
CA GLY A 206 -14.67 -93.74 -3.69
C GLY A 206 -13.54 -94.75 -3.85
N VAL A 207 -12.53 -94.62 -2.98
CA VAL A 207 -11.77 -95.72 -2.36
C VAL A 207 -11.80 -97.02 -3.19
N GLU A 208 -11.10 -97.03 -4.33
CA GLU A 208 -10.76 -98.26 -5.06
C GLU A 208 -9.39 -98.80 -4.60
N GLU A 209 -9.11 -98.71 -3.30
CA GLU A 209 -7.98 -99.39 -2.68
C GLU A 209 -8.44 -100.21 -1.47
N ASP A 210 -9.37 -101.14 -1.70
CA ASP A 210 -9.46 -102.33 -0.85
C ASP A 210 -8.88 -103.52 -1.63
N ASN A 211 -7.59 -103.73 -1.41
CA ASN A 211 -6.98 -105.03 -1.60
C ASN A 211 -7.76 -106.08 -0.80
N GLN A 212 -7.90 -107.27 -1.40
CA GLN A 212 -8.39 -108.53 -0.83
C GLN A 212 -9.91 -108.79 -0.91
N ASN A 213 -10.33 -109.56 -1.94
CA ASN A 213 -10.58 -111.00 -1.77
C ASN A 213 -11.38 -111.56 -2.96
N GLU A 214 -10.68 -112.36 -3.77
CA GLU A 214 -11.26 -113.31 -4.71
C GLU A 214 -12.00 -114.42 -3.94
N ALA A 215 -13.33 -114.38 -3.89
CA ALA A 215 -14.22 -115.55 -3.83
C ALA A 215 -15.67 -115.13 -3.54
N GLN A 216 -16.39 -114.59 -4.53
CA GLN A 216 -17.87 -114.63 -4.60
C GLN A 216 -18.39 -114.05 -5.93
N LEU A 217 -17.97 -114.66 -7.05
CA LEU A 217 -18.10 -114.05 -8.38
C LEU A 217 -19.46 -114.22 -9.09
N LYS A 218 -20.52 -114.76 -8.47
CA LYS A 218 -21.79 -115.03 -9.20
C LYS A 218 -23.11 -114.55 -8.56
N LYS A 219 -23.11 -113.89 -7.39
CA LYS A 219 -24.32 -113.25 -6.81
C LYS A 219 -24.24 -111.71 -6.66
N ARG A 220 -23.11 -111.07 -6.99
CA ARG A 220 -22.91 -109.62 -6.81
C ARG A 220 -23.20 -108.73 -8.02
N LYS A 221 -23.32 -109.29 -9.24
CA LYS A 221 -23.41 -108.47 -10.48
C LYS A 221 -24.66 -107.59 -10.57
N PHE A 222 -25.81 -108.02 -10.05
CA PHE A 222 -27.03 -107.20 -10.08
C PHE A 222 -27.09 -106.12 -8.98
N LYS A 223 -26.52 -106.34 -7.78
CA LYS A 223 -26.43 -105.30 -6.75
C LYS A 223 -25.43 -104.20 -7.13
N GLY A 224 -24.33 -104.56 -7.81
CA GLY A 224 -23.39 -103.60 -8.37
C GLY A 224 -24.02 -102.72 -9.46
N LEU A 225 -24.77 -103.31 -10.40
CA LEU A 225 -25.50 -102.57 -11.44
C LEU A 225 -26.58 -101.65 -10.87
N ILE A 226 -27.27 -102.03 -9.80
CA ILE A 226 -28.24 -101.15 -9.11
C ILE A 226 -27.53 -99.99 -8.39
N HIS A 227 -26.36 -100.22 -7.78
CA HIS A 227 -25.58 -99.15 -7.17
C HIS A 227 -24.99 -98.20 -8.23
N VAL A 228 -24.52 -98.72 -9.36
CA VAL A 228 -24.07 -97.90 -10.52
C VAL A 228 -25.24 -97.11 -11.09
N PHE A 229 -26.38 -97.74 -11.35
CA PHE A 229 -27.59 -97.05 -11.82
C PHE A 229 -28.07 -95.98 -10.83
N ARG A 230 -28.08 -96.25 -9.53
CA ARG A 230 -28.43 -95.23 -8.51
C ARG A 230 -27.41 -94.11 -8.45
N ARG A 231 -26.11 -94.40 -8.60
CA ARG A 231 -25.06 -93.39 -8.66
C ARG A 231 -25.22 -92.51 -9.89
N ASP A 232 -25.49 -93.10 -11.05
CA ASP A 232 -25.67 -92.40 -12.30
C ASP A 232 -26.96 -91.57 -12.29
N VAL A 233 -28.05 -92.10 -11.75
CA VAL A 233 -29.31 -91.35 -11.57
C VAL A 233 -29.14 -90.20 -10.59
N ILE A 234 -28.42 -90.39 -9.48
CA ILE A 234 -28.10 -89.29 -8.54
C ILE A 234 -27.21 -88.25 -9.20
N ALA A 235 -26.21 -88.65 -9.99
CA ALA A 235 -25.35 -87.74 -10.73
C ALA A 235 -26.14 -86.95 -11.78
N VAL A 236 -27.04 -87.60 -12.53
CA VAL A 236 -27.93 -86.95 -13.50
C VAL A 236 -28.92 -86.01 -12.82
N LEU A 237 -29.50 -86.39 -11.67
CA LEU A 237 -30.38 -85.52 -10.88
C LEU A 237 -29.62 -84.32 -10.30
N ALA A 238 -28.40 -84.52 -9.83
CA ALA A 238 -27.53 -83.44 -9.36
C ALA A 238 -27.17 -82.48 -10.51
N ALA A 239 -26.79 -83.01 -11.68
CA ALA A 239 -26.51 -82.22 -12.87
C ALA A 239 -27.74 -81.43 -13.35
N ASN A 240 -28.94 -82.03 -13.33
CA ASN A 240 -30.17 -81.33 -13.70
C ASN A 240 -30.58 -80.24 -12.69
N ARG A 241 -30.31 -80.45 -11.40
CA ARG A 241 -30.50 -79.42 -10.36
C ARG A 241 -29.48 -78.28 -10.51
N LEU A 242 -28.23 -78.61 -10.83
CA LEU A 242 -27.18 -77.63 -11.10
C LEU A 242 -27.51 -76.81 -12.36
N LYS A 243 -28.01 -77.46 -13.41
CA LYS A 243 -28.48 -76.82 -14.64
C LYS A 243 -29.63 -75.85 -14.36
N LYS A 244 -30.59 -76.23 -13.50
CA LYS A 244 -31.66 -75.32 -13.05
C LYS A 244 -31.10 -74.14 -12.25
N PHE A 245 -30.12 -74.37 -11.37
CA PHE A 245 -29.46 -73.30 -10.61
C PHE A 245 -28.69 -72.33 -11.51
N ALA A 246 -27.97 -72.84 -12.51
CA ALA A 246 -27.25 -72.04 -13.50
C ALA A 246 -28.20 -71.25 -14.41
N GLN A 247 -29.39 -71.78 -14.70
CA GLN A 247 -30.43 -71.05 -15.44
C GLN A 247 -31.07 -69.93 -14.62
N SER A 248 -31.13 -70.05 -13.29
CA SER A 248 -31.57 -68.99 -12.38
C SER A 248 -30.50 -67.94 -12.07
N SER A 249 -29.22 -68.21 -12.33
CA SER A 249 -28.11 -67.26 -12.15
C SER A 249 -27.79 -66.49 -13.43
N ARG A 250 -28.79 -65.94 -14.10
CA ARG A 250 -28.59 -64.94 -15.17
C ARG A 250 -28.43 -63.55 -14.57
N SER A 251 -27.32 -63.27 -13.89
CA SER A 251 -26.87 -61.88 -13.72
C SER A 251 -26.16 -61.46 -15.00
N LEU A 252 -26.97 -61.17 -16.03
CA LEU A 252 -26.49 -60.58 -17.28
C LEU A 252 -26.12 -59.12 -17.01
N PHE A 253 -24.92 -58.74 -17.39
CA PHE A 253 -24.52 -57.34 -17.52
C PHE A 253 -25.54 -56.62 -18.41
N SER A 254 -26.23 -55.61 -17.89
CA SER A 254 -27.02 -54.69 -18.71
C SER A 254 -26.20 -53.43 -18.96
N TRP A 255 -25.94 -53.16 -20.23
CA TRP A 255 -25.38 -51.91 -20.72
C TRP A 255 -26.50 -50.88 -20.79
N VAL A 256 -26.32 -49.73 -20.14
CA VAL A 256 -27.16 -48.54 -20.35
C VAL A 256 -26.24 -47.43 -20.82
N ASP A 257 -26.45 -47.01 -22.06
CA ASP A 257 -25.85 -45.83 -22.66
C ASP A 257 -26.76 -44.64 -22.33
N ASP A 258 -26.32 -43.74 -21.45
CA ASP A 258 -26.98 -42.47 -21.28
C ASP A 258 -25.99 -41.30 -21.35
N CYS A 259 -26.40 -40.34 -22.18
CA CYS A 259 -25.68 -39.20 -22.68
C CYS A 259 -25.11 -38.26 -21.60
N LYS A 260 -23.79 -38.02 -21.65
CA LYS A 260 -23.17 -36.75 -22.09
C LYS A 260 -21.66 -36.80 -21.84
N GLY A 261 -20.90 -37.02 -22.92
CA GLY A 261 -19.51 -36.58 -23.04
C GLY A 261 -18.45 -37.47 -22.39
N GLY A 262 -18.18 -38.62 -23.00
CA GLY A 262 -16.93 -39.37 -22.83
C GLY A 262 -17.17 -40.85 -22.62
N MET A 263 -16.70 -41.66 -23.58
CA MET A 263 -16.71 -43.13 -23.55
C MET A 263 -16.23 -43.63 -22.18
N ARG A 264 -17.17 -44.07 -21.33
CA ARG A 264 -16.88 -44.68 -20.03
C ARG A 264 -17.78 -45.89 -19.86
N ILE A 265 -17.17 -47.06 -19.75
CA ILE A 265 -17.82 -48.28 -19.31
C ILE A 265 -18.19 -48.10 -17.83
N LEU A 266 -19.46 -47.81 -17.55
CA LEU A 266 -20.03 -47.83 -16.20
C LEU A 266 -20.78 -49.16 -16.03
N VAL A 267 -20.24 -50.04 -15.20
CA VAL A 267 -20.93 -51.28 -14.79
C VAL A 267 -21.54 -51.01 -13.42
N CYS A 268 -22.86 -50.82 -13.38
CA CYS A 268 -23.64 -50.86 -12.15
C CYS A 268 -24.23 -52.28 -12.00
N ILE A 269 -24.04 -52.91 -10.84
CA ILE A 269 -24.73 -54.15 -10.46
C ILE A 269 -25.45 -53.90 -9.14
N GLY A 270 -26.66 -54.46 -9.04
CA GLY A 270 -27.68 -54.18 -8.04
C GLY A 270 -27.24 -54.36 -6.59
N GLU A 271 -27.82 -53.49 -5.74
CA GLU A 271 -27.68 -53.53 -4.29
C GLU A 271 -28.09 -54.90 -3.73
N SER A 272 -27.15 -55.62 -3.14
CA SER A 272 -27.49 -56.53 -2.05
C SER A 272 -27.46 -55.71 -0.76
N LYS A 273 -28.59 -55.67 -0.04
CA LYS A 273 -28.70 -55.06 1.28
C LYS A 273 -27.78 -55.78 2.27
N GLY A 274 -26.55 -55.29 2.41
CA GLY A 274 -25.61 -55.66 3.46
C GLY A 274 -25.03 -54.40 4.07
N LYS A 275 -25.30 -54.18 5.36
CA LYS A 275 -24.76 -53.04 6.14
C LYS A 275 -23.22 -53.07 6.10
N CYS A 276 -22.61 -52.10 5.41
CA CYS A 276 -21.18 -51.85 5.48
C CYS A 276 -20.84 -51.08 6.77
N ASN A 277 -20.36 -51.78 7.80
CA ASN A 277 -19.60 -51.18 8.90
C ASN A 277 -18.10 -51.36 8.61
N LEU A 278 -17.48 -50.42 7.89
CA LEU A 278 -16.06 -50.50 7.51
C LEU A 278 -15.36 -49.12 7.53
N SER A 279 -15.71 -48.27 8.49
CA SER A 279 -15.10 -46.92 8.60
C SER A 279 -13.84 -46.84 9.48
N SER A 280 -13.28 -47.94 9.99
CA SER A 280 -12.24 -47.84 11.04
C SER A 280 -10.92 -48.58 10.76
N ARG A 281 -10.78 -49.34 9.66
CA ARG A 281 -9.54 -50.10 9.37
C ARG A 281 -8.65 -49.57 8.24
N LEU A 282 -9.11 -48.59 7.47
CA LEU A 282 -8.31 -47.99 6.39
C LEU A 282 -7.36 -46.88 6.85
N LEU A 283 -7.44 -46.45 8.11
CA LEU A 283 -6.54 -45.46 8.71
C LEU A 283 -5.30 -46.07 9.38
N GLN A 284 -5.21 -47.40 9.52
CA GLN A 284 -4.16 -48.05 10.31
C GLN A 284 -2.99 -48.60 9.49
N PHE A 285 -3.10 -48.64 8.16
CA PHE A 285 -2.02 -49.12 7.28
C PHE A 285 -1.05 -48.02 6.82
N CYS A 286 -1.24 -46.77 7.26
CA CYS A 286 -0.44 -45.63 6.80
C CYS A 286 0.63 -45.11 7.78
N PHE A 287 0.86 -45.76 8.92
CA PHE A 287 1.74 -45.19 9.98
C PHE A 287 2.92 -46.07 10.41
N THR A 288 3.50 -46.87 9.51
CA THR A 288 4.69 -47.68 9.82
C THR A 288 5.87 -47.41 8.89
N GLY A 289 6.16 -46.13 8.61
CA GLY A 289 7.24 -45.68 7.72
C GLY A 289 7.95 -44.39 8.16
N HIS A 290 7.97 -44.08 9.46
CA HIS A 290 8.24 -42.74 9.99
C HIS A 290 9.64 -42.13 9.73
N ARG A 291 10.63 -42.85 9.20
CA ARG A 291 12.00 -42.33 8.96
C ARG A 291 12.27 -41.94 7.50
N GLU A 292 11.73 -42.69 6.54
CA GLU A 292 11.83 -42.39 5.10
C GLU A 292 10.80 -41.35 4.66
N GLU A 293 9.62 -41.31 5.30
CA GLU A 293 8.59 -40.29 5.05
C GLU A 293 9.07 -38.88 5.42
N GLN A 294 9.92 -38.74 6.43
CA GLN A 294 10.41 -37.44 6.88
C GLN A 294 11.32 -36.77 5.83
N ILE A 295 12.16 -37.56 5.13
CA ILE A 295 13.02 -37.09 4.03
C ILE A 295 12.16 -36.69 2.82
N ARG A 296 11.16 -37.51 2.48
CA ARG A 296 10.20 -37.21 1.39
C ARG A 296 9.37 -35.96 1.65
N CYS A 297 9.00 -35.69 2.91
CA CYS A 297 8.29 -34.46 3.29
C CYS A 297 9.17 -33.21 3.12
N VAL A 298 10.46 -33.29 3.45
CA VAL A 298 11.41 -32.17 3.29
C VAL A 298 11.69 -31.90 1.81
N GLU A 299 11.85 -32.94 1.00
CA GLU A 299 12.01 -32.81 -0.45
C GLU A 299 10.76 -32.26 -1.14
N ALA A 300 9.58 -32.75 -0.75
CA ALA A 300 8.31 -32.22 -1.21
C ALA A 300 8.14 -30.75 -0.82
N PHE A 301 8.50 -30.37 0.41
CA PHE A 301 8.45 -28.98 0.86
C PHE A 301 9.38 -28.10 0.02
N ARG A 302 10.64 -28.51 -0.19
CA ARG A 302 11.60 -27.79 -1.04
C ARG A 302 11.08 -27.62 -2.46
N TRP A 303 10.44 -28.64 -3.01
CA TRP A 303 9.83 -28.62 -4.32
C TRP A 303 8.65 -27.63 -4.41
N PHE A 304 7.72 -27.68 -3.45
CA PHE A 304 6.57 -26.76 -3.36
C PHE A 304 6.99 -25.31 -3.12
N THR A 305 8.12 -25.07 -2.44
CA THR A 305 8.68 -23.72 -2.24
C THR A 305 9.60 -23.24 -3.37
N SER A 306 9.78 -24.02 -4.44
CA SER A 306 10.72 -23.67 -5.49
C SER A 306 10.20 -22.52 -6.37
N SER A 307 11.06 -21.53 -6.61
CA SER A 307 10.77 -20.40 -7.51
C SER A 307 10.55 -20.86 -8.96
N ASN A 308 11.24 -21.92 -9.37
CA ASN A 308 11.10 -22.52 -10.70
C ASN A 308 9.70 -23.11 -10.90
N LEU A 309 9.14 -23.79 -9.88
CA LEU A 309 7.77 -24.29 -9.92
C LEU A 309 6.77 -23.12 -9.99
N LEU A 310 6.96 -22.08 -9.17
CA LEU A 310 6.09 -20.91 -9.20
C LEU A 310 6.09 -20.24 -10.58
N ALA A 311 7.27 -20.04 -11.18
CA ALA A 311 7.40 -19.48 -12.53
C ALA A 311 6.73 -20.36 -13.60
N ALA A 312 6.89 -21.68 -13.49
CA ALA A 312 6.25 -22.64 -14.39
C ALA A 312 4.73 -22.65 -14.24
N VAL A 313 4.21 -22.53 -13.03
CA VAL A 313 2.76 -22.43 -12.78
C VAL A 313 2.22 -21.13 -13.37
N ILE A 314 2.87 -20.00 -13.12
CA ILE A 314 2.45 -18.70 -13.67
C ILE A 314 2.44 -18.76 -15.20
N SER A 315 3.53 -19.21 -15.83
CA SER A 315 3.64 -19.27 -17.30
C SER A 315 2.63 -20.21 -17.94
N SER A 316 2.22 -21.27 -17.24
CA SER A 316 1.21 -22.22 -17.74
C SER A 316 -0.21 -21.66 -17.73
N VAL A 317 -0.50 -20.73 -16.82
CA VAL A 317 -1.87 -20.27 -16.53
C VAL A 317 -2.11 -18.82 -16.96
N THR A 318 -1.10 -18.11 -17.48
CA THR A 318 -1.22 -16.72 -17.96
C THR A 318 -2.37 -16.51 -18.95
N GLU A 319 -2.47 -17.35 -19.99
CA GLU A 319 -3.53 -17.26 -21.00
C GLU A 319 -4.93 -17.42 -20.39
N LEU A 320 -5.07 -18.34 -19.43
CA LEU A 320 -6.34 -18.54 -18.72
C LEU A 320 -6.69 -17.32 -17.84
N GLN A 321 -5.70 -16.74 -17.17
CA GLN A 321 -5.89 -15.53 -16.38
C GLN A 321 -6.30 -14.33 -17.23
N ASP A 322 -5.66 -14.15 -18.37
CA ASP A 322 -6.01 -13.07 -19.30
C ASP A 322 -7.44 -13.23 -19.78
N VAL A 323 -7.88 -14.45 -20.11
CA VAL A 323 -9.27 -14.70 -20.47
C VAL A 323 -10.20 -14.41 -19.28
N VAL A 324 -9.90 -14.89 -18.07
CA VAL A 324 -10.73 -14.66 -16.88
C VAL A 324 -10.84 -13.18 -16.51
N ASN A 325 -9.75 -12.42 -16.59
CA ASN A 325 -9.71 -10.99 -16.25
C ASN A 325 -10.38 -10.09 -17.30
N ASN A 326 -10.39 -10.52 -18.57
CA ASN A 326 -10.99 -9.77 -19.68
C ASN A 326 -12.44 -10.19 -20.02
N THR A 327 -12.97 -11.24 -19.38
CA THR A 327 -14.31 -11.74 -19.69
C THR A 327 -15.38 -10.83 -19.06
N ASP A 328 -16.01 -10.00 -19.88
CA ASP A 328 -17.30 -9.38 -19.56
C ASP A 328 -18.34 -10.48 -19.24
N PRO A 329 -19.30 -10.24 -18.32
CA PRO A 329 -20.25 -11.24 -17.81
C PRO A 329 -21.34 -11.64 -18.84
N LYS A 330 -21.00 -11.82 -20.12
CA LYS A 330 -21.89 -12.36 -21.15
C LYS A 330 -21.69 -13.87 -21.31
N PRO A 331 -22.74 -14.70 -21.20
CA PRO A 331 -22.56 -16.07 -20.69
C PRO A 331 -22.19 -17.14 -21.74
N LEU A 332 -22.46 -16.91 -23.03
CA LEU A 332 -22.48 -18.02 -24.01
C LEU A 332 -21.22 -18.13 -24.89
N LEU A 333 -20.66 -17.01 -25.35
CA LEU A 333 -19.43 -17.00 -26.17
C LEU A 333 -18.16 -17.16 -25.31
N SER A 334 -18.24 -16.77 -24.03
CA SER A 334 -17.16 -16.92 -23.05
C SER A 334 -16.86 -18.39 -22.72
N GLY A 335 -17.89 -19.27 -22.70
CA GLY A 335 -17.72 -20.65 -22.26
C GLY A 335 -16.74 -21.46 -23.10
N HIS A 336 -16.81 -21.36 -24.44
CA HIS A 336 -15.91 -22.10 -25.33
C HIS A 336 -14.46 -21.61 -25.25
N LEU A 337 -14.26 -20.29 -25.19
CA LEU A 337 -12.94 -19.68 -25.04
C LEU A 337 -12.30 -20.04 -23.70
N LEU A 338 -13.08 -19.99 -22.63
CA LEU A 338 -12.65 -20.39 -21.28
C LEU A 338 -12.28 -21.87 -21.24
N VAL A 339 -13.09 -22.74 -21.85
CA VAL A 339 -12.81 -24.19 -21.89
C VAL A 339 -11.55 -24.48 -22.72
N SER A 340 -11.35 -23.81 -23.86
CA SER A 340 -10.12 -23.96 -24.65
C SER A 340 -8.88 -23.46 -23.90
N ALA A 341 -8.98 -22.30 -23.23
CA ALA A 341 -7.91 -21.74 -22.43
C ALA A 341 -7.57 -22.65 -21.25
N ALA A 342 -8.58 -23.17 -20.54
CA ALA A 342 -8.40 -24.11 -19.44
C ALA A 342 -7.72 -25.41 -19.90
N ARG A 343 -8.11 -25.95 -21.07
CA ARG A 343 -7.46 -27.15 -21.64
C ARG A 343 -6.01 -26.90 -22.03
N ASN A 344 -5.72 -25.76 -22.66
CA ASN A 344 -4.36 -25.39 -23.05
C ASN A 344 -3.48 -25.17 -21.81
N SER A 345 -3.96 -24.39 -20.84
CA SER A 345 -3.28 -24.15 -19.57
C SER A 345 -3.05 -25.42 -18.76
N PHE A 346 -4.02 -26.33 -18.72
CA PHE A 346 -3.84 -27.63 -18.09
C PHE A 346 -2.77 -28.47 -18.79
N SER A 347 -2.78 -28.52 -20.13
CA SER A 347 -1.76 -29.24 -20.91
C SER A 347 -0.35 -28.69 -20.67
N LYS A 348 -0.20 -27.35 -20.65
CA LYS A 348 1.06 -26.68 -20.34
C LYS A 348 1.51 -26.94 -18.90
N LEU A 349 0.58 -26.86 -17.96
CA LEU A 349 0.84 -27.14 -16.54
C LEU A 349 1.34 -28.57 -16.35
N MET A 350 0.66 -29.55 -16.93
CA MET A 350 1.08 -30.96 -16.85
C MET A 350 2.42 -31.20 -17.55
N GLY A 351 2.66 -30.58 -18.71
CA GLY A 351 3.94 -30.67 -19.40
C GLY A 351 5.11 -30.12 -18.57
N ASN A 352 4.93 -28.93 -17.99
CA ASN A 352 5.94 -28.30 -17.15
C ASN A 352 6.14 -29.04 -15.82
N LEU A 353 5.06 -29.50 -15.19
CA LEU A 353 5.14 -30.33 -13.99
C LEU A 353 5.88 -31.64 -14.26
N ASN A 354 5.66 -32.28 -15.40
CA ASN A 354 6.35 -33.51 -15.77
C ASN A 354 7.87 -33.30 -15.86
N VAL A 355 8.30 -32.22 -16.54
CA VAL A 355 9.73 -31.87 -16.64
C VAL A 355 10.33 -31.61 -15.26
N ILE A 356 9.63 -30.87 -14.39
CA ILE A 356 10.14 -30.58 -13.04
C ILE A 356 10.19 -31.87 -12.19
N MET A 357 9.20 -32.76 -12.32
CA MET A 357 9.17 -34.05 -11.63
C MET A 357 10.26 -35.01 -12.11
N GLU A 358 10.61 -34.99 -13.40
CA GLU A 358 11.72 -35.78 -13.97
C GLU A 358 13.10 -35.27 -13.56
N THR A 359 13.24 -33.97 -13.26
CA THR A 359 14.53 -33.38 -12.82
C THR A 359 14.85 -33.58 -11.34
N VAL A 360 13.93 -34.12 -10.54
CA VAL A 360 14.25 -34.59 -9.18
C VAL A 360 15.11 -35.84 -9.34
N PRO A 361 16.32 -35.91 -8.73
CA PRO A 361 17.08 -37.14 -8.77
C PRO A 361 16.25 -38.19 -8.04
N SER A 362 15.61 -39.07 -8.81
CA SER A 362 15.18 -40.34 -8.29
C SER A 362 16.45 -41.04 -7.83
N ASP A 363 16.73 -40.97 -6.53
CA ASP A 363 17.61 -41.91 -5.88
C ASP A 363 17.14 -43.29 -6.34
N SER A 364 18.01 -43.93 -7.11
CA SER A 364 17.75 -45.10 -7.93
C SER A 364 17.61 -46.34 -7.05
N SER A 365 16.61 -46.35 -6.19
CA SER A 365 16.07 -47.57 -5.57
C SER A 365 14.55 -47.49 -5.66
N ARG A 366 14.00 -48.29 -6.57
CA ARG A 366 12.60 -48.28 -7.02
C ARG A 366 12.24 -47.11 -7.95
N SER A 367 12.88 -47.15 -9.13
CA SER A 367 12.06 -47.11 -10.34
C SER A 367 10.94 -48.15 -10.15
N THR A 368 9.79 -47.68 -9.68
CA THR A 368 8.57 -48.44 -9.84
C THR A 368 8.18 -48.20 -11.28
N THR A 369 8.97 -48.76 -12.19
CA THR A 369 8.45 -49.24 -13.46
C THR A 369 7.35 -50.23 -13.07
N TYR A 370 6.15 -49.71 -12.81
CA TYR A 370 4.92 -50.37 -13.20
C TYR A 370 4.94 -50.42 -14.73
N LEU A 371 5.93 -51.12 -15.29
CA LEU A 371 5.67 -51.93 -16.46
C LEU A 371 4.64 -52.91 -15.95
N GLU A 372 3.39 -52.55 -16.18
CA GLU A 372 2.24 -53.42 -16.15
C GLU A 372 2.60 -54.72 -16.90
N ARG A 373 3.22 -55.69 -16.22
CA ARG A 373 3.24 -57.09 -16.64
C ARG A 373 2.06 -57.86 -16.02
N ASP A 374 1.49 -57.31 -14.95
CA ASP A 374 0.39 -57.89 -14.18
C ASP A 374 -0.75 -56.88 -13.98
N SER A 375 -0.90 -55.94 -14.90
CA SER A 375 -2.09 -55.07 -14.88
C SER A 375 -3.32 -55.91 -15.11
N LEU A 376 -4.30 -55.76 -14.22
CA LEU A 376 -5.60 -56.40 -14.34
C LEU A 376 -6.20 -56.17 -15.73
N VAL A 377 -5.94 -55.02 -16.36
CA VAL A 377 -6.36 -54.71 -17.74
C VAL A 377 -5.68 -55.61 -18.76
N GLN A 378 -4.38 -55.85 -18.62
CA GLN A 378 -3.60 -56.70 -19.52
C GLN A 378 -3.94 -58.18 -19.31
N SER A 379 -4.15 -58.61 -18.06
CA SER A 379 -4.62 -59.96 -17.72
C SER A 379 -6.06 -60.22 -18.18
N LEU A 380 -6.96 -59.23 -18.07
CA LEU A 380 -8.31 -59.30 -18.63
C LEU A 380 -8.29 -59.29 -20.15
N ALA A 381 -7.45 -58.47 -20.79
CA ALA A 381 -7.30 -58.46 -22.23
C ALA A 381 -6.75 -59.80 -22.75
N HIS A 382 -5.75 -60.38 -22.09
CA HIS A 382 -5.25 -61.72 -22.41
C HIS A 382 -6.30 -62.81 -22.16
N GLY A 383 -7.03 -62.73 -21.04
CA GLY A 383 -8.09 -63.67 -20.70
C GLY A 383 -9.24 -63.62 -21.71
N LEU A 384 -9.71 -62.42 -22.07
CA LEU A 384 -10.71 -62.19 -23.10
C LEU A 384 -10.22 -62.66 -24.47
N HIS A 385 -8.98 -62.34 -24.84
CA HIS A 385 -8.42 -62.80 -26.11
C HIS A 385 -8.36 -64.32 -26.18
N LYS A 386 -7.95 -64.98 -25.09
CA LYS A 386 -7.89 -66.45 -24.98
C LYS A 386 -9.29 -67.09 -25.07
N ILE A 387 -10.28 -66.51 -24.41
CA ILE A 387 -11.67 -66.97 -24.48
C ILE A 387 -12.24 -66.76 -25.89
N ASN A 388 -11.94 -65.62 -26.52
CA ASN A 388 -12.43 -65.32 -27.86
C ASN A 388 -11.79 -66.23 -28.94
N THR A 389 -10.51 -66.58 -28.79
CA THR A 389 -9.86 -67.58 -29.67
C THR A 389 -10.42 -68.98 -29.45
N GLN A 390 -10.73 -69.35 -28.21
CA GLN A 390 -11.36 -70.65 -27.90
C GLN A 390 -12.82 -70.74 -28.37
N ALA A 391 -13.55 -69.62 -28.37
CA ALA A 391 -14.89 -69.54 -28.94
C ALA A 391 -14.88 -69.70 -30.48
N LEU A 392 -13.89 -69.08 -31.14
CA LEU A 392 -13.63 -69.23 -32.57
C LEU A 392 -13.24 -70.67 -32.95
N GLU A 393 -12.40 -71.34 -32.14
CA GLU A 393 -12.03 -72.76 -32.34
C GLU A 393 -13.20 -73.71 -32.12
N ALA A 394 -14.18 -73.33 -31.29
CA ALA A 394 -15.40 -74.09 -31.02
C ALA A 394 -16.56 -73.76 -31.98
N GLY A 395 -16.37 -72.86 -32.95
CA GLY A 395 -17.34 -72.54 -34.00
C GLY A 395 -18.54 -71.69 -33.56
N LEU A 396 -18.35 -70.81 -32.57
CA LEU A 396 -19.34 -69.80 -32.17
C LEU A 396 -19.03 -68.40 -32.70
#